data_AF-A0A817UWN8-F1
#
_entry.id   AF-A0A817UWN8-F1
#
_cell.length_a   1.000
_cell.length_b   1.000
_cell.length_c   1.000
_cell.angle_alpha   90.00
_cell.angle_beta   90.00
_cell.angle_gamma   90.00
#
_symmetry.space_group_name_H-M   'P 1'
#
loop_
_entity.id
_entity.type
_entity.pdbx_description
1 polymer ?
#
loop_
_entity_poly.entity_id
_entity_poly.type
_entity_poly.pdbx_seq_one_letter_code
_entity_poly.pdbx_strand_id
1 'polypeptide(L)'
;MWHHYEGGTLEIYSIDDAGKLTVHQLGKNFENNEQPQIIIKAGEWFGSKVKDKDSYALVGCTVSPGFDFEDFVMGDKEELLKLFPQHKEVVEKLAHKNYKNNG
;
A
#
# COMPACT_ATOMS: atom_id res chain seq x y z
N MET A 1 -9.67 -4.40 2.57
CA MET A 1 -9.41 -5.77 2.07
C MET A 1 -9.12 -5.71 0.58
N TRP A 2 -7.97 -6.21 0.17
CA TRP A 2 -7.52 -6.31 -1.21
C TRP A 2 -7.80 -7.70 -1.76
N HIS A 3 -8.15 -7.79 -3.04
CA HIS A 3 -8.45 -9.02 -3.76
C HIS A 3 -7.76 -9.02 -5.11
N HIS A 4 -7.05 -10.10 -5.45
CA HIS A 4 -6.44 -10.27 -6.76
C HIS A 4 -7.44 -10.81 -7.78
N TYR A 5 -7.54 -10.17 -8.94
CA TYR A 5 -8.40 -10.63 -10.04
C TYR A 5 -7.58 -11.20 -11.19
N GLU A 6 -6.59 -10.44 -11.70
CA GLU A 6 -5.81 -10.82 -12.89
C GLU A 6 -4.42 -10.18 -12.88
N GLY A 7 -3.50 -10.71 -13.69
CA GLY A 7 -2.16 -10.18 -13.87
C GLY A 7 -1.13 -10.72 -12.88
N GLY A 8 -0.01 -10.02 -12.75
CA GLY A 8 1.11 -10.38 -11.89
C GLY A 8 0.86 -10.07 -10.41
N THR A 9 1.88 -10.33 -9.59
CA THR A 9 1.88 -10.07 -8.15
C THR A 9 1.90 -8.57 -7.87
N LEU A 10 0.99 -8.10 -7.02
CA LEU A 10 1.03 -6.75 -6.47
C LEU A 10 1.72 -6.80 -5.09
N GLU A 11 2.80 -6.04 -4.93
CA GLU A 11 3.43 -5.84 -3.63
C GLU A 11 2.72 -4.69 -2.91
N ILE A 12 2.13 -4.98 -1.74
CA ILE A 12 1.49 -3.97 -0.89
C ILE A 12 2.40 -3.73 0.31
N TYR A 13 2.92 -2.52 0.42
CA TYR A 13 3.74 -2.06 1.53
C TYR A 13 2.81 -1.45 2.57
N SER A 14 2.97 -1.83 3.84
CA SER A 14 2.22 -1.28 4.97
C SER A 14 3.17 -0.91 6.10
N ILE A 15 2.96 0.23 6.73
CA ILE A 15 3.69 0.67 7.92
C ILE A 15 2.68 0.90 9.03
N ASP A 16 2.85 0.19 10.15
CA ASP A 16 2.00 0.36 11.34
C ASP A 16 2.44 1.55 12.21
N ASP A 17 1.65 1.87 13.24
CA ASP A 17 1.91 2.99 14.16
C ASP A 17 3.22 2.83 14.95
N ALA A 18 3.75 1.60 15.07
CA ALA A 18 5.05 1.32 15.67
C ALA A 18 6.22 1.49 14.67
N GLY A 19 5.92 1.85 13.42
CA GLY A 19 6.88 2.00 12.35
C GLY A 19 7.39 0.68 11.77
N LYS A 20 6.68 -0.44 11.97
CA LYS A 20 7.05 -1.72 11.38
C LYS A 20 6.56 -1.79 9.94
N LEU A 21 7.50 -1.98 9.00
CA LEU A 21 7.19 -2.21 7.59
C LEU A 21 6.85 -3.69 7.35
N THR A 22 5.74 -3.95 6.67
CA THR A 22 5.36 -5.27 6.16
C THR A 22 5.10 -5.18 4.66
N VAL A 23 5.66 -6.12 3.89
CA VAL A 23 5.43 -6.26 2.44
C VAL A 23 4.58 -7.49 2.18
N HIS A 24 3.34 -7.27 1.77
CA HIS A 24 2.40 -8.33 1.41
C HIS A 24 2.49 -8.65 -0.08
N GLN A 25 2.39 -9.93 -0.43
CA GLN A 25 2.42 -10.40 -1.82
C GLN A 25 1.01 -10.80 -2.25
N LEU A 26 0.29 -9.89 -2.93
CA LEU A 26 -1.07 -10.13 -3.42
C LEU A 26 -1.02 -10.80 -4.80
N GLY A 27 -1.48 -12.05 -4.88
CA GLY A 27 -1.43 -12.84 -6.11
C GLY A 27 -1.96 -14.26 -5.89
N LYS A 28 -1.73 -15.14 -6.87
CA LYS A 28 -2.27 -16.52 -6.87
C LYS A 28 -1.18 -17.59 -6.93
N ASN A 29 0.10 -17.20 -6.87
CA ASN A 29 1.21 -18.15 -6.81
C ASN A 29 1.50 -18.55 -5.36
N PHE A 30 0.75 -19.55 -4.88
CA PHE A 30 0.86 -20.07 -3.51
C PHE A 30 2.24 -20.66 -3.19
N GLU A 31 2.95 -21.20 -4.18
CA GLU A 31 4.31 -21.72 -4.01
C GLU A 31 5.30 -20.59 -3.65
N ASN A 32 4.98 -19.35 -4.03
CA ASN A 32 5.75 -18.16 -3.71
C ASN A 32 5.20 -17.36 -2.51
N ASN A 33 4.38 -17.99 -1.66
CA ASN A 33 3.73 -17.36 -0.50
C ASN A 33 2.82 -16.16 -0.85
N GLU A 34 2.29 -16.12 -2.07
CA GLU A 34 1.29 -15.12 -2.44
C GLU A 34 -0.06 -15.46 -1.82
N GLN A 35 -0.83 -14.41 -1.51
CA GLN A 35 -2.17 -14.53 -1.00
C GLN A 35 -3.15 -13.86 -1.97
N PRO A 36 -4.27 -14.50 -2.34
CA PRO A 36 -5.24 -13.90 -3.24
C PRO A 36 -6.02 -12.75 -2.59
N GLN A 37 -5.94 -12.65 -1.26
CA GLN A 37 -6.61 -11.63 -0.47
C GLN A 37 -5.72 -11.16 0.68
N ILE A 38 -5.67 -9.85 0.94
CA ILE A 38 -4.89 -9.23 2.02
C ILE A 38 -5.73 -8.20 2.77
N ILE A 39 -5.56 -8.13 4.08
CA ILE A 39 -6.16 -7.10 4.92
C ILE A 39 -5.05 -6.13 5.35
N ILE A 40 -5.23 -4.86 5.03
CA ILE A 40 -4.48 -3.75 5.62
C ILE A 40 -5.36 -3.18 6.73
N LYS A 41 -4.80 -3.00 7.92
CA LYS A 41 -5.57 -2.53 9.08
C LYS A 41 -5.80 -1.02 8.99
N ALA A 42 -6.89 -0.55 9.59
CA ALA A 42 -7.11 0.88 9.74
C ALA A 42 -5.96 1.52 10.52
N GLY A 43 -5.56 2.73 10.12
CA GLY A 43 -4.42 3.47 10.69
C GLY A 43 -3.06 3.16 10.05
N GLU A 44 -2.92 2.04 9.33
CA GLU A 44 -1.67 1.73 8.63
C GLU A 44 -1.49 2.61 7.38
N TRP A 45 -0.29 3.16 7.19
CA TRP A 45 0.09 3.75 5.92
C TRP A 45 0.34 2.63 4.92
N PHE A 46 -0.23 2.72 3.72
CA PHE A 46 0.05 1.72 2.69
C PHE A 46 0.22 2.32 1.29
N GLY A 47 0.98 1.61 0.47
CA GLY A 47 1.19 1.89 -0.94
C GLY A 47 1.52 0.60 -1.68
N SER A 48 1.31 0.57 -3.00
CA SER A 48 1.48 -0.66 -3.77
C SER A 48 2.20 -0.44 -5.09
N LYS A 49 2.89 -1.48 -5.56
CA LYS A 49 3.45 -1.54 -6.92
C LYS A 49 3.38 -2.95 -7.47
N VAL A 50 3.34 -3.08 -8.79
CA VAL A 50 3.53 -4.38 -9.44
C VAL A 50 4.95 -4.88 -9.19
N LYS A 51 5.10 -6.17 -8.91
CA LYS A 51 6.40 -6.81 -8.63
C LYS A 51 7.28 -6.81 -9.87
N ASP A 52 6.69 -7.20 -11.00
CA ASP A 52 7.31 -7.15 -12.32
C ASP A 52 6.88 -5.87 -13.04
N LYS A 53 7.88 -5.10 -13.50
CA LYS A 53 7.74 -3.75 -14.05
C LYS A 53 7.05 -3.75 -15.41
N ASP A 54 7.18 -4.85 -16.15
CA ASP A 54 6.61 -5.01 -17.49
C ASP A 54 5.25 -5.74 -17.45
N SER A 55 4.64 -5.81 -16.26
CA SER A 55 3.36 -6.47 -16.00
C SER A 55 2.29 -5.50 -15.51
N TYR A 56 1.06 -5.99 -15.35
CA TYR A 56 -0.05 -5.30 -14.71
C TYR A 56 -0.66 -6.18 -13.62
N ALA A 57 -1.43 -5.59 -12.72
CA ALA A 57 -2.27 -6.31 -11.76
C ALA A 57 -3.66 -5.66 -11.69
N LEU A 58 -4.71 -6.44 -11.92
CA LEU A 58 -6.10 -6.05 -11.71
C LEU A 58 -6.55 -6.53 -10.34
N VAL A 59 -7.03 -5.60 -9.52
CA VAL A 59 -7.35 -5.86 -8.11
C VAL A 59 -8.63 -5.13 -7.69
N GLY A 60 -9.27 -5.63 -6.65
CA GLY A 60 -10.37 -4.96 -5.98
C GLY A 60 -10.00 -4.58 -4.55
N CYS A 61 -10.37 -3.39 -4.11
CA CYS A 61 -10.25 -2.96 -2.72
C CYS A 61 -11.64 -2.72 -2.14
N THR A 62 -11.97 -3.44 -1.07
CA THR A 62 -13.18 -3.23 -0.27
C THR A 62 -12.77 -2.59 1.05
N VAL A 63 -13.35 -1.44 1.36
CA VAL A 63 -13.14 -0.74 2.63
C VAL A 63 -14.38 -0.86 3.51
N SER A 64 -14.18 -0.88 4.82
CA SER A 64 -15.26 -0.93 5.82
C SER A 64 -14.82 -0.15 7.07
N PRO A 65 -15.64 0.80 7.59
CA PRO A 65 -16.89 1.33 7.02
C PRO A 65 -16.75 1.87 5.58
N GLY A 66 -17.87 2.19 4.93
CA GLY A 66 -17.84 2.66 3.53
C GLY A 66 -16.88 3.83 3.35
N PHE A 67 -16.24 3.92 2.18
CA PHE A 67 -15.25 4.95 1.89
C PHE A 67 -15.85 6.36 2.04
N ASP A 68 -15.20 7.20 2.84
CA ASP A 68 -15.45 8.64 2.89
C ASP A 68 -14.13 9.39 2.58
N PHE A 69 -14.24 10.51 1.87
CA PHE A 69 -13.08 11.37 1.62
C PHE A 69 -12.60 12.04 2.91
N GLU A 70 -13.46 12.26 3.90
CA GLU A 70 -13.08 12.78 5.21
C GLU A 70 -12.09 11.84 5.94
N ASP A 71 -12.17 10.53 5.66
CA ASP A 71 -11.29 9.51 6.23
C ASP A 71 -10.05 9.24 5.37
N PHE A 72 -9.95 9.85 4.18
CA PHE A 72 -8.82 9.63 3.27
C PHE A 72 -7.68 10.60 3.53
N VAL A 73 -6.52 10.05 3.88
CA VAL A 73 -5.27 10.81 4.01
C VAL A 73 -4.26 10.31 2.98
N MET A 74 -3.84 11.19 2.08
CA MET A 74 -2.74 10.91 1.16
C MET A 74 -1.41 11.15 1.87
N GLY A 75 -0.50 10.17 1.79
CA GLY A 75 0.81 10.28 2.43
C GLY A 75 1.69 11.37 1.82
N ASP A 76 2.00 12.41 2.59
CA ASP A 76 3.02 13.38 2.21
C ASP A 76 4.43 12.80 2.41
N LYS A 77 5.26 12.92 1.38
CA LYS A 77 6.61 12.35 1.40
C LYS A 77 7.47 12.93 2.53
N GLU A 78 7.42 14.24 2.77
CA GLU A 78 8.29 14.87 3.76
C GLU A 78 7.86 14.50 5.19
N GLU A 79 6.56 14.42 5.44
CA GLU A 79 6.03 13.97 6.73
C GLU A 79 6.35 12.50 6.99
N LEU A 80 6.13 11.63 6.01
CA LEU A 80 6.45 10.20 6.14
C LEU A 80 7.95 9.95 6.34
N LEU A 81 8.83 10.75 5.73
CA LEU A 81 10.27 10.65 5.96
C LEU A 81 10.69 11.12 7.37
N LYS A 82 9.93 12.03 7.99
CA LYS A 82 10.16 12.44 9.39
C LYS A 82 9.67 11.36 10.37
N LEU A 83 8.53 10.74 10.09
CA LEU A 83 7.95 9.69 10.92
C LEU A 83 8.69 8.36 10.81
N PHE A 84 9.09 7.99 9.59
CA PHE A 84 9.70 6.70 9.27
C PHE A 84 11.04 6.85 8.53
N PRO A 85 12.03 7.53 9.10
CA PRO A 85 13.33 7.75 8.45
C PRO A 85 14.03 6.43 8.07
N GLN A 86 13.78 5.35 8.83
CA GLN A 86 14.29 4.01 8.55
C GLN A 86 13.73 3.39 7.25
N HIS A 87 12.58 3.86 6.76
CA HIS A 87 11.91 3.34 5.55
C HIS A 87 12.05 4.28 4.36
N LYS A 88 13.07 5.15 4.36
CA LYS A 88 13.32 6.18 3.35
C LYS A 88 13.16 5.67 1.91
N GLU A 89 13.75 4.53 1.58
CA GLU A 89 13.73 3.99 0.22
C GLU A 89 12.29 3.67 -0.26
N VAL A 90 11.45 3.13 0.62
CA VAL A 90 10.05 2.80 0.28
C VAL A 90 9.24 4.08 0.14
N VAL A 91 9.40 5.02 1.08
CA VAL A 91 8.70 6.31 1.06
C VAL A 91 9.08 7.12 -0.18
N GLU A 92 10.36 7.14 -0.57
CA GLU A 92 10.82 7.85 -1.77
C GLU A 92 10.23 7.28 -3.05
N LYS A 93 10.05 5.94 -3.11
CA LYS A 93 9.49 5.23 -4.27
C LYS A 93 7.97 5.39 -4.40
N LEU A 94 7.24 5.32 -3.29
CA LEU A 94 5.77 5.20 -3.31
C LEU A 94 5.03 6.49 -2.97
N ALA A 95 5.61 7.38 -2.16
CA ALA A 95 4.96 8.65 -1.84
C ALA A 95 5.19 9.68 -2.94
N HIS A 96 4.23 10.57 -3.14
CA HIS A 96 4.35 11.70 -4.06
C HIS A 96 4.90 12.94 -3.32
N LYS A 97 5.65 13.81 -4.00
CA LYS A 97 6.00 15.13 -3.43
C LYS A 97 4.80 16.07 -3.59
N ASN A 98 4.43 16.80 -2.55
CA ASN A 98 3.44 17.89 -2.60
C ASN A 98 1.99 17.46 -2.84
N TYR A 99 1.43 16.57 -2.02
CA TYR A 99 -0.02 16.49 -1.94
C TYR A 99 -0.52 17.61 -1.01
N LYS A 100 -0.98 18.74 -1.58
CA LYS A 100 -1.70 19.74 -0.79
C LYS A 100 -3.14 19.25 -0.62
N ASN A 101 -3.53 18.93 0.62
CA ASN A 101 -4.94 18.81 0.96
C ASN A 101 -5.59 20.16 0.66
N ASN A 102 -6.45 20.21 -0.35
CA ASN A 102 -7.31 21.37 -0.60
C ASN A 102 -8.45 21.32 0.41
N GLY A 103 -8.16 21.69 1.66
CA GLY A 103 -9.14 22.05 2.68
C GLY A 103 -9.42 23.54 2.63
#